data_AF-A0A7V9EXJ8-F1
#
_entry.id   AF-A0A7V9EXJ8-F1
#
_cell.length_a   1.000
_cell.length_b   1.000
_cell.length_c   1.000
_cell.angle_alpha   90.00
_cell.angle_beta   90.00
_cell.angle_gamma   90.00
#
_symmetry.space_group_name_H-M   'P 1'
#
loop_
_entity.id
_entity.type
_entity.pdbx_description
1 polymer ?
#
loop_
_entity_poly.entity_id
_entity_poly.type
_entity_poly.pdbx_seq_one_letter_code
_entity_poly.pdbx_strand_id
1 'polypeptide(L)'
;MVNGRRADSARRRQRVLKALNDAINAGEEISVTHIARRAGVDRSFLYRHGDLLEQVHATEAEPPNATGVGPAISRASLQTDLLNSQQRAVRLAARVQQLERRLSEALGERAWHESGLGAPTDIDELQQRVVFLEQHTVDLRLQLEERDQDLDAARAANRELMTRINAS
;
A
#
# COMPACT_ATOMS: atom_id res chain seq x y z
N MET A 1 46.53 10.43 -49.75
CA MET A 1 45.87 11.28 -48.72
C MET A 1 45.15 10.52 -47.58
N VAL A 2 44.83 9.22 -47.70
CA VAL A 2 44.12 8.48 -46.63
C VAL A 2 45.04 8.09 -45.45
N ASN A 3 46.32 7.79 -45.71
CA ASN A 3 47.26 7.36 -44.68
C ASN A 3 47.65 8.48 -43.69
N GLY A 4 47.73 9.74 -44.15
CA GLY A 4 48.00 10.88 -43.29
C GLY A 4 46.89 11.17 -42.27
N ARG A 5 45.62 11.00 -42.67
CA ARG A 5 44.46 11.17 -41.78
C ARG A 5 44.39 10.06 -40.72
N ARG A 6 44.76 8.83 -41.07
CA ARG A 6 44.85 7.71 -40.11
C ARG A 6 45.98 7.93 -39.09
N ALA A 7 47.15 8.35 -39.54
CA ALA A 7 48.28 8.68 -38.65
C ALA A 7 47.97 9.86 -37.71
N ASP A 8 47.24 10.88 -38.19
CA ASP A 8 46.82 12.00 -37.35
C ASP A 8 45.78 11.58 -36.30
N SER A 9 44.81 10.74 -36.69
CA SER A 9 43.80 10.21 -35.75
C SER A 9 44.44 9.34 -34.66
N ALA A 10 45.41 8.50 -35.02
CA ALA A 10 46.17 7.69 -34.06
C ALA A 10 46.95 8.55 -33.05
N ARG A 11 47.61 9.63 -33.51
CA ARG A 11 48.32 10.56 -32.62
C ARG A 11 47.38 11.30 -31.67
N ARG A 12 46.21 11.74 -32.15
CA ARG A 12 45.17 12.36 -31.30
C ARG A 12 44.65 11.38 -30.25
N ARG A 13 44.39 10.14 -30.65
CA ARG A 13 43.99 9.06 -29.74
C ARG A 13 45.02 8.80 -28.65
N GLN A 14 46.29 8.69 -29.00
CA GLN A 14 47.36 8.49 -28.02
C GLN A 14 47.45 9.64 -27.01
N ARG A 15 47.24 10.88 -27.45
CA ARG A 15 47.19 12.05 -26.55
C ARG A 15 46.03 11.99 -25.58
N VAL A 16 44.85 11.55 -26.02
CA VAL A 16 43.68 11.36 -25.15
C VAL A 16 43.96 10.31 -24.08
N LEU A 17 44.49 9.15 -24.47
CA LEU A 17 44.83 8.09 -23.51
C LEU A 17 45.90 8.53 -22.50
N LYS A 18 46.91 9.26 -22.97
CA LYS A 18 47.93 9.84 -22.08
C LYS A 18 47.32 10.85 -21.10
N ALA A 19 46.50 11.78 -21.59
CA ALA A 19 45.85 12.78 -20.75
C ALA A 19 44.92 12.14 -19.70
N LEU A 20 44.23 11.04 -20.04
CA LEU A 20 43.42 10.27 -19.12
C LEU A 20 44.28 9.62 -18.02
N ASN A 21 45.35 8.92 -18.39
CA ASN A 21 46.28 8.32 -17.40
C ASN A 21 46.92 9.37 -16.49
N ASP A 22 47.33 10.52 -17.04
CA ASP A 22 47.91 11.60 -16.26
C ASP A 22 46.89 12.19 -15.26
N ALA A 23 45.61 12.29 -15.64
CA ALA A 23 44.55 12.74 -14.74
C ALA A 23 44.24 11.74 -13.62
N ILE A 24 44.25 10.44 -13.94
CA ILE A 24 44.12 9.35 -12.95
C ILE A 24 45.27 9.42 -11.93
N ASN A 25 46.51 9.53 -12.41
CA ASN A 25 47.70 9.58 -11.54
C ASN A 25 47.75 10.82 -10.65
N ALA A 26 47.24 11.95 -11.14
CA ALA A 26 47.18 13.21 -10.40
C ALA A 26 45.98 13.29 -9.44
N GLY A 27 45.01 12.36 -9.54
CA GLY A 27 43.77 12.41 -8.76
C GLY A 27 42.88 13.62 -9.10
N GLU A 28 43.01 14.17 -10.30
CA GLU A 28 42.23 15.32 -10.76
C GLU A 28 40.82 14.90 -11.22
N GLU A 29 39.88 15.85 -11.27
CA GLU A 29 38.53 15.58 -11.78
C GLU A 29 38.57 15.09 -13.24
N ILE A 30 37.94 13.93 -13.48
CA ILE A 30 37.87 13.30 -14.80
C ILE A 30 36.52 13.66 -15.43
N SER A 31 36.54 14.44 -16.51
CA SER A 31 35.35 14.69 -17.33
C SER A 31 35.72 14.78 -18.80
N VAL A 32 34.76 14.51 -19.70
CA VAL A 32 34.95 14.58 -21.17
C VAL A 32 35.51 15.93 -21.60
N THR A 33 35.05 17.03 -20.98
CA THR A 33 35.56 18.38 -21.27
C THR A 33 37.00 18.57 -20.79
N HIS A 34 37.30 18.09 -19.58
CA HIS A 34 38.64 18.22 -19.00
C HIS A 34 39.67 17.44 -19.81
N ILE A 35 39.39 16.18 -20.14
CA ILE A 35 40.29 15.31 -20.92
C ILE A 35 40.49 15.84 -22.34
N ALA A 36 39.44 16.34 -23.01
CA ALA A 36 39.57 16.95 -24.34
C ALA A 36 40.55 18.15 -24.33
N ARG A 37 40.41 19.04 -23.34
CA ARG A 37 41.28 20.20 -23.17
C ARG A 37 42.71 19.79 -22.87
N ARG A 38 42.92 18.85 -21.94
CA ARG A 38 44.25 18.34 -21.54
C ARG A 38 44.97 17.60 -22.69
N ALA A 39 44.23 16.86 -23.51
CA ALA A 39 44.77 16.17 -24.69
C ALA A 39 45.02 17.11 -25.89
N GLY A 40 44.48 18.34 -25.87
CA GLY A 40 44.53 19.29 -26.97
C GLY A 40 43.75 18.80 -28.20
N VAL A 41 42.53 18.29 -27.98
CA VAL A 41 41.63 17.76 -29.00
C VAL A 41 40.22 18.34 -28.82
N ASP A 42 39.48 18.53 -29.92
CA ASP A 42 38.09 19.00 -29.87
C ASP A 42 37.13 17.96 -29.28
N ARG A 43 36.10 18.40 -28.54
CA ARG A 43 35.08 17.50 -27.92
C ARG A 43 34.39 16.60 -28.95
N SER A 44 34.15 17.10 -30.16
CA SER A 44 33.54 16.34 -31.25
C SER A 44 34.39 15.13 -31.69
N PHE A 45 35.70 15.15 -31.40
CA PHE A 45 36.55 13.97 -31.63
C PHE A 45 36.20 12.85 -30.66
N LEU A 46 36.02 13.13 -29.37
CA LEU A 46 35.66 12.12 -28.36
C LEU A 46 34.27 11.54 -28.66
N TYR A 47 33.29 12.38 -29.00
CA TYR A 47 31.95 11.89 -29.38
C TYR A 47 31.93 11.04 -30.65
N ARG A 48 32.90 11.21 -31.55
CA ARG A 48 33.06 10.35 -32.74
C ARG A 48 33.74 9.02 -32.45
N HIS A 49 34.39 8.88 -31.30
CA HIS A 49 35.13 7.69 -30.88
C HIS A 49 34.51 7.15 -29.59
N GLY A 50 33.44 6.35 -29.75
CA GLY A 50 32.66 5.84 -28.64
C GLY A 50 33.46 5.03 -27.62
N ASP A 51 34.53 4.38 -28.05
CA ASP A 51 35.44 3.62 -27.20
C ASP A 51 36.27 4.50 -26.24
N LEU A 52 36.75 5.66 -26.71
CA LEU A 52 37.42 6.65 -25.85
C LEU A 52 36.43 7.28 -24.86
N LEU A 53 35.21 7.50 -25.31
CA LEU A 53 34.16 8.09 -24.50
C LEU A 53 33.69 7.13 -23.40
N GLU A 54 33.55 5.85 -23.72
CA GLU A 54 33.28 4.77 -22.78
C GLU A 54 34.41 4.64 -21.74
N GLN A 55 35.68 4.74 -22.15
CA GLN A 55 36.81 4.75 -21.22
C GLN A 55 36.77 5.95 -20.27
N VAL A 56 36.55 7.16 -20.78
CA VAL A 56 36.46 8.36 -19.94
C VAL A 56 35.31 8.24 -18.94
N HIS A 57 34.14 7.73 -19.35
CA HIS A 57 33.01 7.53 -18.44
C HIS A 57 33.23 6.38 -17.45
N ALA A 58 33.91 5.30 -17.85
CA ALA A 58 34.27 4.23 -16.95
C ALA A 58 35.18 4.74 -15.83
N THR A 59 36.16 5.58 -16.17
CA THR A 59 37.08 6.19 -15.20
C THR A 59 36.43 7.31 -14.38
N GLU A 60 35.55 8.12 -14.97
CA GLU A 60 34.74 9.11 -14.24
C GLU A 60 33.79 8.45 -13.22
N ALA A 61 33.30 7.25 -13.54
CA ALA A 61 32.47 6.45 -12.65
C ALA A 61 33.26 5.67 -11.59
N GLU A 62 34.59 5.71 -11.64
CA GLU A 62 35.49 5.17 -10.65
C GLU A 62 35.89 6.31 -9.71
N PRO A 63 35.62 6.21 -8.39
CA PRO A 63 35.99 7.28 -7.47
C PRO A 63 37.52 7.46 -7.50
N PRO A 64 38.03 8.71 -7.41
CA PRO A 64 39.47 8.91 -7.30
C PRO A 64 39.96 8.07 -6.13
N ASN A 65 40.96 7.23 -6.37
CA ASN A 65 41.65 6.49 -5.32
C ASN A 65 42.26 7.52 -4.38
N ALA A 66 41.50 7.91 -3.35
CA ALA A 66 41.98 8.78 -2.29
C ALA A 66 43.11 8.03 -1.61
N THR A 67 44.32 8.39 -1.99
CA THR A 67 45.54 7.96 -1.32
C THR A 67 45.57 8.66 0.04
N GLY A 68 44.85 8.09 1.03
CA GLY A 68 44.89 8.59 2.39
C GLY A 68 43.70 8.19 3.27
N VAL A 69 43.97 7.25 4.19
CA VAL A 69 43.29 7.04 5.48
C VAL A 69 41.87 6.45 5.43
N GLY A 70 41.80 5.12 5.30
CA GLY A 70 40.61 4.31 5.59
C GLY A 70 40.40 3.19 4.56
N PRO A 71 39.76 2.06 4.93
CA PRO A 71 39.38 1.04 3.94
C PRO A 71 38.44 1.69 2.93
N ALA A 72 38.89 1.83 1.69
CA ALA A 72 38.10 2.44 0.62
C ALA A 72 36.81 1.64 0.44
N ILE A 73 35.68 2.22 0.84
CA ILE A 73 34.36 1.61 0.68
C ILE A 73 34.10 1.52 -0.82
N SER A 74 34.08 0.30 -1.35
CA SER A 74 33.88 0.06 -2.78
C SER A 74 32.48 0.48 -3.26
N ARG A 75 32.36 0.83 -4.55
CA ARG A 75 31.04 1.08 -5.18
C ARG A 75 30.10 -0.11 -5.03
N ALA A 76 30.63 -1.33 -5.10
CA ALA A 76 29.85 -2.56 -4.92
C ALA A 76 29.24 -2.62 -3.51
N SER A 77 29.98 -2.24 -2.46
CA SER A 77 29.43 -2.15 -1.10
C SER A 77 28.33 -1.09 -0.99
N LEU A 78 28.52 0.12 -1.54
CA LEU A 78 27.51 1.18 -1.49
C LEU A 78 26.22 0.79 -2.24
N GLN A 79 26.35 0.14 -3.39
CA GLN A 79 25.21 -0.34 -4.15
C GLN A 79 24.45 -1.46 -3.41
N THR A 80 25.20 -2.35 -2.76
CA THR A 80 24.61 -3.40 -1.91
C THR A 80 23.87 -2.80 -0.72
N ASP A 81 24.46 -1.79 -0.07
CA ASP A 81 23.83 -1.08 1.05
C ASP A 81 22.58 -0.32 0.62
N LEU A 82 22.59 0.30 -0.56
CA LEU A 82 21.42 0.94 -1.14
C LEU A 82 20.29 -0.08 -1.37
N LEU A 83 20.58 -1.21 -2.01
CA LEU A 83 19.59 -2.28 -2.23
C LEU A 83 19.04 -2.82 -0.91
N ASN A 84 19.91 -3.07 0.06
CA ASN A 84 19.52 -3.53 1.40
C ASN A 84 18.61 -2.50 2.10
N SER A 85 18.91 -1.20 1.97
CA SER A 85 18.08 -0.13 2.54
C SER A 85 16.71 -0.05 1.88
N GLN A 86 16.63 -0.19 0.56
CA GLN A 86 15.37 -0.21 -0.19
C GLN A 86 14.50 -1.42 0.22
N GLN A 87 15.10 -2.60 0.34
CA GLN A 87 14.41 -3.80 0.82
C GLN A 87 13.89 -3.66 2.26
N ARG A 88 14.65 -2.98 3.14
CA ARG A 88 14.19 -2.66 4.50
C ARG A 88 13.01 -1.70 4.46
N ALA A 89 13.06 -0.65 3.63
CA ALA A 89 11.98 0.31 3.48
C ALA A 89 10.68 -0.36 3.01
N VAL A 90 10.74 -1.24 2.01
CA VAL A 90 9.58 -2.00 1.53
C VAL A 90 8.97 -2.87 2.63
N ARG A 91 9.81 -3.59 3.40
CA ARG A 91 9.34 -4.42 4.52
C ARG A 91 8.68 -3.59 5.63
N LEU A 92 9.26 -2.44 5.96
CA LEU A 92 8.70 -1.52 6.96
C LEU A 92 7.36 -0.95 6.49
N ALA A 93 7.25 -0.52 5.23
CA ALA A 93 6.00 -0.02 4.65
C ALA A 93 4.89 -1.07 4.69
N ALA A 94 5.19 -2.31 4.29
CA ALA A 94 4.23 -3.42 4.38
C ALA A 94 3.78 -3.69 5.83
N ARG A 95 4.71 -3.58 6.80
CA ARG A 95 4.37 -3.75 8.21
C ARG A 95 3.49 -2.62 8.74
N VAL A 96 3.75 -1.37 8.34
CA VAL A 96 2.91 -0.22 8.68
C VAL A 96 1.49 -0.43 8.16
N GLN A 97 1.33 -0.78 6.88
CA GLN A 97 0.00 -1.06 6.31
C GLN A 97 -0.74 -2.19 7.04
N GLN A 98 -0.04 -3.25 7.43
CA GLN A 98 -0.63 -4.33 8.22
C GLN A 98 -1.10 -3.85 9.60
N LEU A 99 -0.30 -3.02 10.26
CA LEU A 99 -0.64 -2.47 11.58
C LEU A 99 -1.80 -1.48 11.49
N GLU A 100 -1.81 -0.61 10.48
CA GLU A 100 -2.92 0.30 10.20
C GLU A 100 -4.21 -0.48 9.97
N ARG A 101 -4.19 -1.55 9.17
CA ARG A 101 -5.37 -2.38 8.94
C ARG A 101 -5.89 -3.03 10.23
N ARG A 102 -5.00 -3.60 11.03
CA ARG A 102 -5.37 -4.18 12.34
C ARG A 102 -5.89 -3.13 13.32
N LEU A 103 -5.35 -1.91 13.27
CA LEU A 103 -5.82 -0.80 14.08
C LEU A 103 -7.22 -0.38 13.65
N SER A 104 -7.46 -0.24 12.35
CA SER A 104 -8.78 0.05 11.79
C SER A 104 -9.81 -1.04 12.13
N GLU A 105 -9.43 -2.32 12.05
CA GLU A 105 -10.28 -3.43 12.48
C GLU A 105 -10.60 -3.32 13.98
N ALA A 106 -9.60 -3.13 14.84
CA ALA A 106 -9.81 -3.02 16.29
C ALA A 106 -10.61 -1.78 16.69
N LEU A 107 -10.42 -0.65 16.01
CA LEU A 107 -11.21 0.56 16.21
C LEU A 107 -12.62 0.40 15.65
N GLY A 108 -12.79 -0.32 14.54
CA GLY A 108 -14.09 -0.69 13.99
C GLY A 108 -14.89 -1.55 14.96
N GLU A 109 -14.28 -2.58 15.54
CA GLU A 109 -14.89 -3.40 16.59
C GLU A 109 -15.26 -2.58 17.83
N ARG A 110 -14.37 -1.70 18.31
CA ARG A 110 -14.68 -0.82 19.45
C ARG A 110 -15.81 0.14 19.14
N ALA A 111 -15.78 0.79 17.97
CA ALA A 111 -16.85 1.67 17.54
C ALA A 111 -18.16 0.91 17.38
N TRP A 112 -18.14 -0.33 16.87
CA TRP A 112 -19.30 -1.20 16.77
C TRP A 112 -19.90 -1.52 18.15
N HIS A 113 -19.06 -1.88 19.12
CA HIS A 113 -19.48 -2.11 20.51
C HIS A 113 -19.99 -0.83 21.21
N GLU A 114 -19.32 0.31 21.04
CA GLU A 114 -19.68 1.59 21.67
C GLU A 114 -20.91 2.24 21.03
N SER A 115 -21.19 1.97 19.75
CA SER A 115 -22.37 2.48 19.04
C SER A 115 -23.69 1.82 19.49
N GLY A 116 -23.64 0.86 20.42
CA GLY A 116 -24.82 0.12 20.88
C GLY A 116 -25.40 -0.86 19.84
N LEU A 117 -24.74 -1.00 18.69
CA LEU A 117 -25.05 -2.01 17.66
C LEU A 117 -24.31 -3.34 17.92
N GLY A 118 -23.27 -3.30 18.77
CA GLY A 118 -22.40 -4.44 19.08
C GLY A 118 -22.51 -4.98 20.50
N ALA A 119 -23.43 -4.50 21.33
CA ALA A 119 -23.88 -5.24 22.50
C ALA A 119 -25.07 -6.13 22.05
N PRO A 120 -25.19 -7.39 22.50
CA PRO A 120 -26.47 -8.07 22.47
C PRO A 120 -27.36 -7.43 23.55
N THR A 121 -27.68 -6.14 23.40
CA THR A 121 -28.88 -5.59 24.03
C THR A 121 -30.04 -6.28 23.32
N ASP A 122 -30.47 -7.36 23.97
CA ASP A 122 -31.83 -7.84 23.98
C ASP A 122 -32.34 -8.52 22.73
N ILE A 123 -31.51 -9.18 21.90
CA ILE A 123 -32.10 -10.13 20.95
C ILE A 123 -32.84 -11.23 21.73
N ASP A 124 -32.24 -11.74 22.81
CA ASP A 124 -32.86 -12.75 23.65
C ASP A 124 -34.05 -12.17 24.45
N GLU A 125 -33.94 -10.97 25.02
CA GLU A 125 -35.09 -10.34 25.70
C GLU A 125 -36.19 -9.92 24.72
N LEU A 126 -35.86 -9.50 23.49
CA LEU A 126 -36.84 -9.25 22.43
C LEU A 126 -37.50 -10.54 21.97
N GLN A 127 -36.76 -11.65 21.84
CA GLN A 127 -37.33 -12.96 21.55
C GLN A 127 -38.27 -13.42 22.68
N GLN A 128 -37.86 -13.28 23.94
CA GLN A 128 -38.72 -13.54 25.09
C GLN A 128 -39.95 -12.64 25.08
N ARG A 129 -39.80 -11.36 24.70
CA ARG A 129 -40.91 -10.43 24.59
C ARG A 129 -41.86 -10.78 23.46
N VAL A 130 -41.34 -11.23 22.32
CA VAL A 130 -42.14 -11.71 21.18
C VAL A 130 -42.94 -12.92 21.60
N VAL A 131 -42.31 -13.93 22.21
CA VAL A 131 -43.00 -15.13 22.70
C VAL A 131 -44.08 -14.77 23.74
N PHE A 132 -43.77 -13.86 24.67
CA PHE A 132 -44.74 -13.39 25.66
C PHE A 132 -45.94 -12.68 25.01
N LEU A 133 -45.69 -11.82 24.02
CA LEU A 133 -46.76 -11.12 23.30
C LEU A 133 -47.60 -12.07 22.45
N GLU A 134 -46.98 -13.07 21.82
CA GLU A 134 -47.69 -14.12 21.08
C GLU A 134 -48.63 -14.90 22.00
N GLN A 135 -48.14 -15.36 23.16
CA GLN A 135 -48.95 -16.02 24.18
C GLN A 135 -50.13 -15.15 24.61
N HIS A 136 -49.88 -13.87 24.92
CA HIS A 136 -50.92 -12.93 25.32
C HIS A 136 -51.97 -12.71 24.23
N THR A 137 -51.58 -12.73 22.95
CA THR A 137 -52.56 -12.63 21.85
C THR A 137 -53.42 -13.87 21.71
N VAL A 138 -52.88 -15.06 21.97
CA VAL A 138 -53.65 -16.30 21.98
C VAL A 138 -54.65 -16.29 23.14
N ASP A 139 -54.20 -15.92 24.34
CA ASP A 139 -55.06 -15.87 25.52
C ASP A 139 -56.21 -14.88 25.36
N LEU A 140 -55.94 -13.68 24.83
CA LEU A 140 -56.98 -12.69 24.54
C LEU A 140 -57.99 -13.18 23.49
N ARG A 141 -57.55 -13.93 22.47
CA ARG A 141 -58.45 -14.51 21.47
C ARG A 141 -59.38 -15.55 22.09
N LEU A 142 -58.84 -16.41 22.94
CA LEU A 142 -59.64 -17.40 23.66
C LEU A 142 -60.70 -16.72 24.56
N GLN A 143 -60.31 -15.67 25.29
CA GLN A 143 -61.25 -14.90 26.10
C GLN A 143 -62.36 -14.25 25.28
N LEU A 144 -62.06 -13.75 24.07
CA LEU A 144 -63.08 -13.22 23.17
C LEU A 144 -64.04 -14.31 22.69
N GLU A 145 -63.52 -15.47 22.29
CA GLU A 145 -64.35 -16.60 21.87
C GLU A 145 -65.30 -17.07 22.98
N GLU A 146 -64.83 -17.15 24.22
CA GLU A 146 -65.69 -17.48 25.36
C GLU A 146 -66.80 -16.44 25.56
N ARG A 147 -66.48 -15.14 25.49
CA ARG A 147 -67.48 -14.08 25.66
C ARG A 147 -68.48 -14.06 24.52
N ASP A 148 -68.08 -14.37 23.29
CA ASP A 148 -68.99 -14.49 22.16
C ASP A 148 -69.97 -15.67 22.35
N GLN A 149 -69.48 -16.81 22.85
CA GLN A 149 -70.33 -17.95 23.21
C GLN A 149 -71.32 -17.60 24.33
N ASP A 150 -70.86 -16.90 25.37
CA ASP A 150 -71.72 -16.43 26.47
C ASP A 150 -72.81 -15.47 25.95
N LEU A 151 -72.47 -14.55 25.05
CA LEU A 151 -73.41 -13.60 24.44
C LEU A 151 -74.43 -14.31 23.56
N ASP A 152 -74.02 -15.30 22.77
CA ASP A 152 -74.93 -16.07 21.93
C ASP A 152 -75.88 -16.93 22.76
N ALA A 153 -75.40 -17.52 23.86
CA ALA A 153 -76.23 -18.22 24.82
C ALA A 153 -77.25 -17.27 25.48
N ALA A 154 -76.82 -16.10 25.93
CA ALA A 154 -77.70 -15.09 26.51
C ALA A 154 -78.76 -14.59 25.51
N ARG A 155 -78.38 -14.37 24.25
CA ARG A 155 -79.30 -14.00 23.16
C ARG A 155 -80.29 -15.13 22.87
N ALA A 156 -79.85 -16.38 22.86
CA ALA A 156 -80.72 -17.53 22.66
C ALA A 156 -81.75 -17.65 23.79
N ALA A 157 -81.32 -17.55 25.04
CA ALA A 157 -82.20 -17.56 26.21
C ALA A 157 -83.21 -16.40 26.18
N ASN A 158 -82.77 -15.19 25.78
CA ASN A 158 -83.66 -14.04 25.64
C ASN A 158 -84.71 -14.27 24.55
N ARG A 159 -84.32 -14.81 23.39
CA ARG A 159 -85.27 -15.21 22.34
C ARG A 159 -86.27 -16.24 22.84
N GLU A 160 -85.84 -17.25 23.59
CA GLU A 160 -86.72 -18.27 24.16
C GLU A 160 -87.70 -17.68 25.20
N LEU A 161 -87.24 -16.76 26.05
CA LEU A 161 -88.13 -16.06 26.98
C LEU A 161 -89.18 -15.23 26.23
N MET A 162 -88.77 -14.51 25.18
CA MET A 162 -89.69 -13.72 24.36
C MET A 162 -90.70 -14.59 23.62
N THR A 163 -90.30 -15.76 23.09
CA THR A 163 -91.26 -16.68 22.47
C THR A 163 -92.25 -17.24 23.49
N ARG A 164 -91.82 -17.56 24.72
CA ARG A 164 -92.72 -18.00 25.80
C ARG A 164 -93.72 -16.91 26.20
N ILE A 165 -93.29 -15.66 26.34
CA ILE A 165 -94.17 -14.52 26.68
C ILE A 165 -95.18 -14.25 25.56
N ASN A 166 -94.77 -14.35 24.29
CA ASN A 166 -95.69 -14.10 23.18
C ASN A 166 -96.67 -15.25 22.92
N ALA A 167 -96.42 -16.44 23.47
CA ALA A 167 -97.28 -17.61 23.35
C ALA A 167 -98.25 -17.79 24.54
N SER A 168 -98.13 -16.97 25.59
CA SER A 168 -99.08 -16.84 26.69
C SER A 168 -100.06 -15.70 26.46
#